data_AF-A0A2T4IFH0-F1
#
_entry.id   AF-A0A2T4IFH0-F1
#
_cell.length_a   1.000
_cell.length_b   1.000
_cell.length_c   1.000
_cell.angle_alpha   90.00
_cell.angle_beta   90.00
_cell.angle_gamma   90.00
#
_symmetry.space_group_name_H-M   'P 1'
#
loop_
_entity.id
_entity.type
_entity.pdbx_description
1 polymer ?
#
loop_
_entity_poly.entity_id
_entity_poly.type
_entity_poly.pdbx_seq_one_letter_code
_entity_poly.pdbx_strand_id
1 'polypeptide(L)'
;MEQLGDETRDLACDYESSRCLRVFIANWDEQARAAPYHYDVDVVFGDERCTFDGGNWSYIAGQSMTPDGRAAVLTVADEYAGPRRVVVLRFDDDQCQPIEMMTIFDQRSQE
;
A
#
# COMPACT_ATOMS: atom_id res chain seq x y z
N MET A 1 18.60 2.50 9.14
CA MET A 1 17.13 2.48 9.23
C MET A 1 16.64 3.90 9.07
N GLU A 2 16.16 4.24 7.88
CA GLU A 2 15.41 5.47 7.65
C GLU A 2 14.23 5.51 8.65
N GLN A 3 14.07 6.60 9.39
CA GLN A 3 12.90 6.76 10.24
C GLN A 3 11.70 6.94 9.32
N LEU A 4 10.78 5.97 9.34
CA LEU A 4 9.51 6.09 8.61
C LEU A 4 8.80 7.34 9.13
N GLY A 5 8.44 8.27 8.25
CA GLY A 5 7.88 9.58 8.63
C GLY A 5 6.57 9.47 9.41
N ASP A 6 6.19 10.55 10.12
CA ASP A 6 4.99 10.62 10.97
C ASP A 6 3.67 10.37 10.22
N GLU A 7 3.68 10.49 8.89
CA GLU A 7 2.58 10.17 8.01
C GLU A 7 2.34 8.66 7.83
N THR A 8 3.25 7.81 8.34
CA THR A 8 3.11 6.35 8.29
C THR A 8 1.90 5.91 9.09
N ARG A 9 1.01 5.18 8.44
CA ARG A 9 -0.13 4.56 9.12
C ARG A 9 0.19 3.12 9.51
N ASP A 10 0.63 2.32 8.53
CA ASP A 10 0.83 0.89 8.69
C ASP A 10 2.08 0.43 7.94
N LEU A 11 2.75 -0.60 8.47
CA LEU A 11 3.88 -1.27 7.83
C LEU A 11 3.66 -2.79 7.86
N ALA A 12 3.75 -3.45 6.70
CA ALA A 12 3.62 -4.89 6.59
C ALA A 12 4.84 -5.45 5.84
N CYS A 13 5.64 -6.25 6.54
CA CYS A 13 6.87 -6.82 6.00
C CYS A 13 6.71 -8.30 5.66
N ASP A 14 7.57 -8.78 4.76
CA ASP A 14 7.80 -10.21 4.59
C ASP A 14 8.42 -10.81 5.86
N TYR A 15 8.63 -12.13 5.86
CA TYR A 15 9.11 -12.83 7.05
C TYR A 15 10.55 -12.43 7.44
N GLU A 16 11.38 -12.09 6.46
CA GLU A 16 12.78 -11.71 6.67
C GLU A 16 12.95 -10.21 6.95
N SER A 17 11.86 -9.43 6.81
CA SER A 17 11.85 -7.97 6.78
C SER A 17 12.73 -7.37 5.68
N SER A 18 12.93 -8.12 4.59
CA SER A 18 13.69 -7.69 3.43
C SER A 18 12.87 -6.72 2.59
N ARG A 19 11.57 -6.99 2.43
CA ARG A 19 10.60 -6.13 1.75
C ARG A 19 9.44 -5.79 2.68
N CYS A 20 9.10 -4.50 2.75
CA CYS A 20 7.96 -4.00 3.51
C CYS A 20 7.08 -3.09 2.66
N LEU A 21 5.77 -3.27 2.80
CA LEU A 21 4.75 -2.37 2.29
C LEU A 21 4.46 -1.30 3.35
N ARG A 22 4.66 -0.05 3.01
CA ARG A 22 4.35 1.09 3.87
C ARG A 22 3.13 1.81 3.34
N VAL A 23 2.04 1.81 4.10
CA VAL A 23 0.88 2.67 3.86
C VAL A 23 1.07 3.97 4.63
N PHE A 24 0.88 5.09 3.95
CA PHE A 24 1.00 6.41 4.54
C PHE A 24 -0.09 7.36 4.03
N ILE A 25 -0.29 8.45 4.76
CA ILE A 25 -1.22 9.51 4.36
C ILE A 25 -0.48 10.44 3.40
N ALA A 26 -0.82 10.38 2.12
CA ALA A 26 -0.15 11.11 1.05
C ALA A 26 -0.37 12.62 1.12
N ASN A 27 -1.53 13.04 1.63
CA ASN A 27 -1.86 14.44 1.84
C ASN A 27 -1.62 14.89 3.28
N TRP A 28 -0.62 14.35 3.99
CA TRP A 28 -0.33 14.73 5.37
C TRP A 28 0.40 16.08 5.48
N ASP A 29 -0.34 17.13 5.82
CA ASP A 29 0.17 18.45 6.20
C ASP A 29 -0.75 19.09 7.28
N GLU A 30 -0.42 20.30 7.77
CA GLU A 30 -1.25 20.99 8.77
C GLU A 30 -2.68 21.31 8.25
N GLN A 31 -2.88 21.42 6.93
CA GLN A 31 -4.19 21.67 6.30
C GLN A 31 -5.01 20.37 6.12
N ALA A 32 -4.36 19.21 6.06
CA ALA A 32 -4.95 17.89 5.88
C ALA A 32 -5.99 17.54 6.95
N ARG A 33 -5.89 18.12 8.15
CA ARG A 33 -6.85 17.89 9.24
C ARG A 33 -8.29 18.28 8.88
N ALA A 34 -8.49 19.12 7.85
CA ALA A 34 -9.80 19.55 7.38
C ALA A 34 -10.28 18.79 6.13
N ALA A 35 -9.43 17.99 5.48
CA ALA A 35 -9.73 17.25 4.26
C ALA A 35 -9.83 15.73 4.52
N PRO A 36 -10.53 14.96 3.68
CA PRO A 36 -10.41 13.51 3.71
C PRO A 36 -8.97 13.06 3.52
N TYR A 37 -8.53 12.04 4.25
CA TYR A 37 -7.21 11.46 4.05
C TYR A 37 -7.14 10.72 2.70
N HIS A 38 -6.07 10.96 1.98
CA HIS A 38 -5.64 10.18 0.82
C HIS A 38 -4.48 9.30 1.26
N TYR A 39 -4.57 8.02 0.95
CA TYR A 39 -3.55 7.04 1.28
C TYR A 39 -2.77 6.67 0.04
N ASP A 40 -1.47 6.44 0.23
CA ASP A 40 -0.59 5.90 -0.79
C ASP A 40 0.33 4.85 -0.17
N VAL A 41 1.04 4.14 -1.03
CA VAL A 41 1.88 3.01 -0.68
C VAL A 41 3.26 3.14 -1.31
N ASP A 42 4.27 3.04 -0.45
CA ASP A 42 5.65 2.84 -0.86
C ASP A 42 6.12 1.45 -0.46
N VAL A 43 7.15 0.99 -1.14
CA VAL A 43 7.84 -0.26 -0.81
C VAL A 43 9.22 0.08 -0.29
N VAL A 44 9.58 -0.53 0.84
CA VAL A 44 10.92 -0.50 1.40
C VAL A 44 11.54 -1.86 1.11
N PHE A 45 12.65 -1.90 0.39
CA PHE A 45 13.35 -3.12 0.02
C PHE A 45 14.85 -2.99 0.35
N GLY A 46 15.29 -3.65 1.41
CA GLY A 46 16.61 -3.41 2.00
C GLY A 46 16.77 -1.96 2.43
N ASP A 47 17.74 -1.26 1.84
CA ASP A 47 17.98 0.18 2.06
C ASP A 47 17.28 1.07 1.01
N GLU A 48 16.62 0.48 0.02
CA GLU A 48 15.91 1.22 -1.03
C GLU A 48 14.47 1.49 -0.61
N ARG A 49 14.00 2.71 -0.90
CA ARG A 49 12.59 3.06 -0.83
C ARG A 49 12.13 3.47 -2.22
N CYS A 50 11.07 2.84 -2.69
CA CYS A 50 10.50 3.10 -4.00
C CYS A 50 9.01 3.39 -3.90
N THR A 51 8.59 4.45 -4.59
CA THR A 51 7.20 4.84 -4.70
C THR A 51 6.51 4.05 -5.80
N PHE A 52 5.29 3.62 -5.52
CA PHE A 52 4.44 2.92 -6.47
C PHE A 52 3.40 3.90 -7.06
N ASP A 53 3.55 4.24 -8.34
CA ASP A 53 2.70 5.24 -9.02
C ASP A 53 1.30 4.71 -9.42
N GLY A 54 0.76 3.74 -8.67
CA GLY A 54 -0.58 3.19 -8.87
C GLY A 54 -1.50 3.39 -7.67
N GLY A 55 -1.04 4.12 -6.65
CA GLY A 55 -1.53 4.03 -5.29
C GLY A 55 -2.31 5.20 -4.70
N ASN A 56 -2.92 6.06 -5.51
CA ASN A 56 -3.77 7.11 -4.93
C ASN A 56 -5.15 6.54 -4.55
N TRP A 57 -5.26 6.00 -3.33
CA TRP A 57 -6.49 5.42 -2.81
C TRP A 57 -7.10 6.31 -1.72
N SER A 58 -8.41 6.57 -1.81
CA SER A 58 -9.11 7.30 -0.75
C SER A 58 -9.17 6.54 0.57
N TYR A 59 -9.10 5.20 0.53
CA TYR A 59 -9.08 4.38 1.74
C TYR A 59 -8.37 3.03 1.51
N ILE A 60 -7.52 2.66 2.46
CA ILE A 60 -6.92 1.32 2.57
C ILE A 60 -7.41 0.68 3.86
N ALA A 61 -8.18 -0.40 3.75
CA ALA A 61 -8.78 -1.12 4.88
C ALA A 61 -7.81 -2.11 5.53
N GLY A 62 -6.87 -2.65 4.76
CA GLY A 62 -5.90 -3.61 5.24
C GLY A 62 -4.82 -3.91 4.22
N GLN A 63 -3.71 -4.43 4.70
CA GLN A 63 -2.56 -4.81 3.89
C GLN A 63 -1.92 -6.10 4.43
N SER A 64 -1.23 -6.83 3.57
CA SER A 64 -0.39 -7.95 3.94
C SER A 64 0.72 -8.14 2.92
N MET A 65 1.91 -8.53 3.37
CA MET A 65 3.01 -8.99 2.51
C MET A 65 3.06 -10.51 2.57
N THR A 66 3.31 -11.18 1.45
CA THR A 66 3.55 -12.62 1.48
C THR A 66 4.85 -12.93 2.23
N PRO A 67 4.98 -14.09 2.90
CA PRO A 67 6.18 -14.41 3.67
C PRO A 67 7.48 -14.40 2.85
N ASP A 68 7.39 -14.68 1.54
CA ASP A 68 8.51 -14.66 0.59
C ASP A 68 8.77 -13.27 -0.03
N GLY A 69 7.98 -12.25 0.34
CA GLY A 69 8.08 -10.89 -0.18
C GLY A 69 7.68 -10.72 -1.64
N ARG A 70 7.27 -11.77 -2.36
CA ARG A 70 7.01 -11.70 -3.81
C ARG A 70 5.66 -11.10 -4.19
N ALA A 71 4.76 -10.94 -3.23
CA ALA A 71 3.49 -10.26 -3.45
C ALA A 71 3.01 -9.53 -2.21
N ALA A 72 2.25 -8.47 -2.42
CA ALA A 72 1.48 -7.81 -1.38
C ALA A 72 0.00 -7.79 -1.76
N VAL A 73 -0.86 -7.88 -0.76
CA VAL A 73 -2.31 -7.79 -0.91
C VAL A 73 -2.79 -6.53 -0.21
N LEU A 74 -3.56 -5.72 -0.92
CA LEU A 74 -4.19 -4.50 -0.45
C LEU A 74 -5.71 -4.63 -0.55
N THR A 75 -6.41 -4.27 0.52
CA THR A 75 -7.86 -4.06 0.48
C THR A 75 -8.13 -2.57 0.44
N VAL A 76 -8.67 -2.08 -0.68
CA VAL A 76 -8.87 -0.65 -0.94
C VAL A 76 -10.33 -0.31 -1.20
N ALA A 77 -10.69 0.96 -1.01
CA ALA A 77 -12.02 1.50 -1.34
C ALA A 77 -11.92 2.98 -1.76
N ASP A 78 -12.92 3.45 -2.51
CA ASP A 78 -12.99 4.84 -2.97
C ASP A 78 -13.49 5.79 -1.85
N GLU A 79 -13.99 5.22 -0.75
CA GLU A 79 -14.36 5.91 0.50
C GLU A 79 -14.43 4.90 1.67
N TYR A 80 -14.45 5.38 2.92
CA TYR A 80 -14.41 4.52 4.12
C TYR A 80 -15.52 3.46 4.15
N ALA A 81 -16.75 3.83 3.79
CA ALA A 81 -17.92 2.94 3.82
C ALA A 81 -18.16 2.19 2.50
N GLY A 82 -17.46 2.56 1.43
CA GLY A 82 -17.73 2.14 0.06
C GLY A 82 -17.31 0.70 -0.27
N PRO A 83 -17.72 0.17 -1.42
CA PRO A 83 -17.43 -1.20 -1.84
C PRO A 83 -15.92 -1.48 -1.90
N ARG A 84 -15.53 -2.71 -1.52
CA ARG A 84 -14.11 -3.07 -1.35
C ARG A 84 -13.56 -3.71 -2.60
N ARG A 85 -12.28 -3.45 -2.86
CA ARG A 85 -11.46 -4.09 -3.87
C ARG A 85 -10.27 -4.76 -3.22
N VAL A 86 -9.91 -5.94 -3.72
CA VAL A 86 -8.67 -6.61 -3.34
C VAL A 86 -7.72 -6.52 -4.52
N VAL A 87 -6.59 -5.84 -4.28
CA VAL A 87 -5.53 -5.61 -5.24
C VAL A 87 -4.31 -6.41 -4.80
N VAL A 88 -3.65 -7.08 -5.75
CA VAL A 88 -2.38 -7.76 -5.54
C VAL A 88 -1.31 -6.99 -6.30
N LEU A 89 -0.25 -6.62 -5.57
CA LEU A 89 1.00 -6.13 -6.13
C LEU A 89 1.96 -7.32 -6.21
N ARG A 90 2.62 -7.51 -7.35
CA ARG A 90 3.65 -8.55 -7.51
C ARG A 90 5.02 -7.94 -7.70
N PHE A 91 6.02 -8.61 -7.17
CA PHE A 91 7.41 -8.18 -7.17
C PHE A 91 8.28 -9.27 -7.77
N ASP A 92 9.32 -8.85 -8.50
CA ASP A 92 10.46 -9.73 -8.79
C ASP A 92 11.42 -9.75 -7.60
N ASP A 93 12.29 -10.76 -7.54
CA ASP A 93 13.20 -10.97 -6.41
C ASP A 93 14.11 -9.77 -6.15
N ASP A 94 14.64 -9.16 -7.20
CA ASP A 94 15.63 -8.08 -7.10
C ASP A 94 15.07 -6.68 -7.37
N GLN A 95 13.74 -6.53 -7.50
CA GLN A 95 13.11 -5.24 -7.79
C GLN A 95 12.38 -4.68 -6.58
N CYS A 96 12.62 -3.40 -6.28
CA CYS A 96 11.90 -2.70 -5.23
C CYS A 96 10.44 -2.44 -5.66
N GLN A 97 10.24 -1.88 -6.86
CA GLN A 97 8.90 -1.56 -7.36
C GLN A 97 8.12 -2.82 -7.74
N PRO A 98 6.78 -2.81 -7.57
CA PRO A 98 5.97 -3.89 -8.08
C PRO A 98 6.00 -3.89 -9.61
N ILE A 99 6.14 -5.08 -10.19
CA ILE A 99 6.16 -5.32 -11.63
C ILE A 99 4.75 -5.46 -12.23
N GLU A 100 3.76 -5.73 -11.37
CA GLU A 100 2.37 -5.94 -11.78
C GLU A 100 1.43 -5.53 -10.65
N MET A 101 0.30 -4.92 -11.02
CA MET A 101 -0.84 -4.69 -10.14
C MET A 101 -2.07 -5.33 -10.77
N MET A 102 -2.77 -6.16 -10.01
CA MET A 102 -3.98 -6.85 -10.47
C MET A 102 -5.10 -6.72 -9.43
N THR A 103 -6.33 -6.47 -9.89
CA THR A 103 -7.52 -6.58 -9.02
C THR A 103 -8.03 -8.01 -9.10
N ILE A 104 -8.06 -8.71 -7.97
CA ILE A 104 -8.54 -10.10 -7.90
C ILE A 104 -9.98 -10.21 -7.38
N PHE A 105 -10.48 -9.14 -6.78
CA PHE A 105 -11.85 -9.02 -6.30
C PHE A 105 -12.30 -7.58 -6.38
N ASP A 106 -13.49 -7.33 -6.92
CA ASP A 106 -14.15 -6.03 -6.88
C ASP A 106 -15.60 -6.24 -6.48
N GLN A 107 -16.01 -5.67 -5.35
CA GLN A 107 -17.38 -5.77 -4.88
C GLN A 107 -18.36 -5.05 -5.83
N ARG A 108 -17.91 -4.02 -6.55
CA ARG A 108 -18.75 -3.22 -7.47
C ARG A 108 -19.19 -4.01 -8.70
N SER A 109 -18.43 -5.04 -9.09
CA SER A 109 -18.75 -5.87 -10.25
C SER A 109 -19.71 -7.02 -9.95
N GLN A 110 -20.21 -7.10 -8.71
CA GLN A 110 -21.16 -8.14 -8.29
C GLN A 110 -22.61 -7.65 -8.20
N GLU A 111 -22.85 -6.41 -8.63
CA GLU A 111 -24.17 -5.75 -8.65
C GLU A 111 -24.77 -5.70 -10.07
#